data_AF-A0A929ZG26-F1
#
_entry.id   AF-A0A929ZG26-F1
#
_cell.length_a   1.000
_cell.length_b   1.000
_cell.length_c   1.000
_cell.angle_alpha   90.00
_cell.angle_beta   90.00
_cell.angle_gamma   90.00
#
_symmetry.space_group_name_H-M   'P 1'
#
loop_
_entity.id
_entity.type
_entity.pdbx_description
1 polymer ?
#
loop_
_entity_poly.entity_id
_entity_poly.type
_entity_poly.pdbx_seq_one_letter_code
_entity_poly.pdbx_strand_id
1 'polypeptide(L)'
;ITIILLLLVMVIAGSSLSVSVPYGTILGVVAVVMVAVGIIVAVPKVRRWIWSKIQPTWQQVYPRLLWIIGQPRRLAAVVGGNLLMNIGYVGSFWTALMAMGGSLNFSTVSITYLTANAAGSFIPSPGGIGTVETALTSGLTVAGISSSVAIATALLYRLVTFYGRIPFGWLAMKYMEKKDMI
;
A
#
# COMPACT_ATOMS: atom_id res chain seq x y z
N ILE A 1 -7.06 1.71 5.75
CA ILE A 1 -7.82 0.55 5.21
C ILE A 1 -6.89 -0.61 4.94
N THR A 2 -5.80 -0.44 4.18
CA THR A 2 -4.80 -1.49 3.90
C THR A 2 -4.24 -2.17 5.15
N ILE A 3 -3.89 -1.41 6.21
CA ILE A 3 -3.41 -1.96 7.49
C ILE A 3 -4.51 -2.79 8.19
N ILE A 4 -5.77 -2.33 8.13
CA ILE A 4 -6.91 -3.04 8.74
C ILE A 4 -7.21 -4.33 7.97
N LEU A 5 -7.20 -4.28 6.64
CA LEU A 5 -7.33 -5.45 5.76
C LEU A 5 -6.22 -6.47 6.05
N LEU A 6 -4.97 -6.00 6.20
CA LEU A 6 -3.84 -6.85 6.54
C LEU A 6 -4.09 -7.59 7.87
N LEU A 7 -4.49 -6.88 8.92
CA LEU A 7 -4.80 -7.47 10.22
C LEU A 7 -5.96 -8.47 10.14
N LEU A 8 -7.01 -8.14 9.39
CA LEU A 8 -8.18 -9.00 9.22
C LEU A 8 -7.81 -10.29 8.47
N VAL A 9 -7.04 -10.19 7.39
CA VAL A 9 -6.58 -11.36 6.63
C VAL A 9 -5.66 -12.24 7.47
N MET A 10 -4.76 -11.66 8.28
CA MET A 10 -3.92 -12.43 9.21
C MET A 10 -4.75 -13.24 10.22
N VAL A 11 -5.80 -12.63 10.78
CA VAL A 11 -6.69 -13.28 11.74
C VAL A 11 -7.49 -14.40 11.08
N ILE A 12 -8.06 -14.17 9.88
CA ILE A 12 -8.87 -15.18 9.17
C ILE A 12 -7.99 -16.32 8.64
N ALA A 13 -6.80 -16.03 8.12
CA ALA A 13 -5.90 -17.02 7.56
C ALA A 13 -5.20 -17.86 8.64
N GLY A 14 -5.38 -17.57 9.93
CA GLY A 14 -4.75 -18.29 11.05
C GLY A 14 -3.22 -18.34 10.97
N SER A 15 -2.61 -17.46 10.16
CA SER A 15 -1.20 -17.53 9.81
C SER A 15 -0.41 -16.65 10.76
N SER A 16 0.14 -17.26 11.80
CA SER A 16 1.39 -16.76 12.38
C SER A 16 2.40 -16.73 11.24
N LEU A 17 3.00 -15.58 10.94
CA LEU A 17 4.16 -15.52 10.05
C LEU A 17 5.22 -16.51 10.60
N SER A 18 5.26 -17.74 10.08
CA SER A 18 6.45 -18.59 10.11
C SER A 18 7.43 -18.08 9.07
N VAL A 19 7.64 -16.77 9.08
CA VAL A 19 8.59 -16.12 8.21
C VAL A 19 9.88 -16.12 8.98
N SER A 20 10.88 -16.81 8.41
CA SER A 20 12.26 -16.76 8.85
C SER A 20 12.87 -15.38 8.54
N VAL A 21 12.22 -14.31 9.03
CA VAL A 21 12.82 -12.98 9.09
C VAL A 21 13.75 -13.02 10.30
N PRO A 22 15.02 -12.59 10.19
CA PRO A 22 15.90 -12.48 11.34
C PRO A 22 15.20 -11.61 12.41
N TYR A 23 14.83 -12.21 13.54
CA TYR A 23 14.10 -11.55 14.63
C TYR A 23 14.76 -10.23 15.06
N GLY A 24 16.10 -10.14 14.93
CA GLY A 24 16.88 -8.93 15.22
C GLY A 24 16.53 -7.71 14.37
N THR A 25 16.13 -7.88 13.11
CA THR A 25 15.76 -6.75 12.24
C THR A 25 14.40 -6.17 12.63
N ILE A 26 13.44 -7.04 12.98
CA ILE A 26 12.11 -6.61 13.45
C ILE A 26 12.23 -5.86 14.78
N LEU A 27 12.98 -6.44 15.74
CA LEU A 27 13.26 -5.80 17.03
C LEU A 27 14.00 -4.47 16.87
N GLY A 28 14.98 -4.40 15.96
CA GLY A 28 15.72 -3.18 15.68
C GLY A 28 14.82 -2.06 15.13
N VAL A 29 13.97 -2.37 14.15
CA VAL A 29 13.02 -1.40 13.58
C VAL A 29 12.03 -0.93 14.64
N VAL A 30 11.45 -1.85 15.42
CA VAL A 30 10.50 -1.52 16.50
C VAL A 30 11.18 -0.64 17.56
N ALA A 31 12.41 -0.98 17.97
CA ALA A 31 13.16 -0.20 18.94
C ALA A 31 13.44 1.23 18.43
N VAL A 32 13.86 1.37 17.17
CA VAL A 32 14.10 2.69 16.54
C VAL A 32 12.82 3.52 16.49
N VAL A 33 11.69 2.92 16.10
CA VAL A 33 10.39 3.61 16.08
C VAL A 33 9.99 4.06 17.48
N MET A 34 10.14 3.20 18.48
CA MET A 34 9.82 3.53 19.88
C MET A 34 10.70 4.67 20.40
N VAL A 35 12.00 4.65 20.08
CA VAL A 35 12.92 5.74 20.44
C VAL A 35 12.55 7.05 19.74
N ALA A 36 12.23 7.01 18.44
CA ALA A 36 11.80 8.18 17.69
C ALA A 36 10.52 8.80 18.26
N VAL A 37 9.52 7.95 18.59
CA VAL A 37 8.28 8.40 19.25
C VAL A 37 8.59 8.98 20.63
N GLY A 38 9.46 8.33 21.41
CA GLY A 38 9.92 8.83 22.71
C GLY A 38 10.56 10.21 22.61
N ILE A 39 11.44 10.44 21.63
CA ILE A 39 12.09 11.74 21.37
C ILE A 39 11.05 12.80 20.98
N ILE A 40 10.08 12.45 20.12
CA ILE A 40 9.02 13.37 19.69
C ILE A 40 8.15 13.81 20.87
N VAL A 41 7.84 12.89 21.79
CA VAL A 41 7.02 13.18 22.98
C VAL A 41 7.82 13.93 24.05
N ALA A 42 9.08 13.56 24.27
CA ALA A 42 9.94 14.14 25.31
C ALA A 42 10.45 15.54 24.96
N VAL A 43 10.61 15.87 23.66
CA VAL A 43 11.18 17.15 23.23
C VAL A 43 10.05 18.13 22.80
N PRO A 44 9.69 19.11 23.65
CA PRO A 44 8.60 20.05 23.36
C PRO A 44 8.88 20.92 22.12
N LYS A 45 10.15 21.15 21.76
CA LYS A 45 10.52 21.85 20.50
C LYS A 45 10.16 21.04 19.26
N VAL A 46 10.40 19.72 19.27
CA VAL A 46 10.05 18.83 18.16
C VAL A 46 8.54 18.74 18.02
N ARG A 47 7.81 18.61 19.14
CA ARG A 47 6.34 18.61 19.14
C ARG A 47 5.76 19.91 18.54
N ARG A 48 6.27 21.08 18.92
CA ARG A 48 5.82 22.37 18.37
C ARG A 48 6.12 22.51 16.88
N TRP A 49 7.31 22.08 16.45
CA TRP A 49 7.71 22.10 15.05
C TRP A 49 6.86 21.18 14.16
N ILE A 50 6.56 19.97 14.65
CA ILE A 50 5.63 19.05 13.98
C ILE A 50 4.23 19.68 13.91
N TRP A 51 3.74 20.25 15.01
CA TRP A 51 2.42 20.86 15.06
C TRP A 51 2.30 22.06 14.12
N SER A 52 3.33 22.90 14.00
CA SER A 52 3.32 24.02 13.04
C SER A 52 3.23 23.58 11.57
N LYS A 53 3.73 22.37 11.25
CA LYS A 53 3.60 21.77 9.91
C LYS A 53 2.23 21.09 9.71
N ILE A 54 1.68 20.46 10.74
CA ILE A 54 0.42 19.71 10.66
C ILE A 54 -0.80 20.64 10.72
N GLN A 55 -0.74 21.71 11.53
CA GLN A 55 -1.82 22.67 11.73
C GLN A 55 -2.47 23.17 10.42
N PRO A 56 -1.72 23.65 9.40
CA PRO A 56 -2.33 24.14 8.17
C PRO A 56 -3.08 23.04 7.40
N THR A 57 -2.56 21.81 7.38
CA THR A 57 -3.24 20.66 6.77
C THR A 57 -4.48 20.25 7.57
N TRP A 58 -4.39 20.25 8.90
CA TRP A 58 -5.48 19.86 9.79
C TRP A 58 -6.68 20.81 9.67
N GLN A 59 -6.44 22.13 9.61
CA GLN A 59 -7.50 23.12 9.42
C GLN A 59 -8.25 22.94 8.09
N GLN A 60 -7.58 22.44 7.04
CA GLN A 60 -8.22 22.17 5.75
C GLN A 60 -9.01 20.84 5.74
N VAL A 61 -8.56 19.85 6.52
CA VAL A 61 -9.11 18.49 6.50
C VAL A 61 -10.26 18.31 7.51
N TYR A 62 -10.18 18.92 8.69
CA TYR A 62 -11.20 18.84 9.75
C TYR A 62 -12.64 19.14 9.27
N PRO A 63 -12.92 20.24 8.54
CA PRO A 63 -14.28 20.57 8.12
C PRO A 63 -14.83 19.52 7.14
N ARG A 64 -13.96 18.99 6.28
CA ARG A 64 -14.29 17.98 5.28
C ARG A 64 -14.51 16.61 5.92
N LEU A 65 -13.72 16.23 6.92
CA LEU A 65 -13.90 14.99 7.68
C LEU A 65 -15.24 14.98 8.42
N LEU A 66 -15.59 16.06 9.11
CA LEU A 66 -16.89 16.16 9.80
C LEU A 66 -18.07 16.04 8.83
N TRP A 67 -17.96 16.66 7.65
CA TRP A 67 -18.99 16.57 6.63
C TRP A 67 -19.13 15.17 6.03
N ILE A 68 -18.00 14.46 5.82
CA ILE A 68 -17.99 13.07 5.35
C ILE A 68 -18.59 12.12 6.41
N ILE A 69 -18.27 12.33 7.69
CA ILE A 69 -18.85 11.57 8.81
C ILE A 69 -20.37 11.77 8.87
N GLY A 70 -20.87 12.95 8.52
CA GLY A 70 -22.31 13.22 8.40
C GLY A 70 -23.03 12.49 7.26
N GLN A 71 -22.30 11.80 6.37
CA GLN A 71 -22.88 11.14 5.18
C GLN A 71 -22.53 9.64 5.14
N PRO A 72 -23.26 8.79 5.89
CA PRO A 72 -22.94 7.37 6.05
C PRO A 72 -22.93 6.60 4.72
N ARG A 73 -23.80 6.96 3.77
CA ARG A 73 -23.82 6.36 2.43
C ARG A 73 -22.55 6.65 1.62
N ARG A 74 -22.00 7.87 1.71
CA ARG A 74 -20.75 8.21 1.01
C ARG A 74 -19.55 7.54 1.66
N LEU A 75 -19.54 7.45 3.00
CA LEU A 75 -18.56 6.66 3.73
C LEU A 75 -18.59 5.18 3.33
N ALA A 76 -19.77 4.57 3.31
CA ALA A 76 -19.93 3.17 2.90
C ALA A 76 -19.48 2.96 1.43
N ALA A 77 -19.81 3.88 0.53
CA ALA A 77 -19.36 3.81 -0.87
C ALA A 77 -17.83 3.94 -1.01
N VAL A 78 -17.21 4.84 -0.24
CA VAL A 78 -15.74 5.02 -0.25
C VAL A 78 -15.04 3.80 0.33
N VAL A 79 -15.52 3.27 1.45
CA VAL A 79 -14.95 2.08 2.08
C VAL A 79 -15.15 0.85 1.19
N GLY A 80 -16.36 0.65 0.66
CA GLY A 80 -16.68 -0.44 -0.27
C GLY A 80 -15.85 -0.36 -1.56
N GLY A 81 -15.73 0.83 -2.15
CA GLY A 81 -14.89 1.05 -3.32
C GLY A 81 -13.41 0.77 -3.03
N ASN A 82 -12.90 1.16 -1.86
CA ASN A 82 -11.53 0.87 -1.48
C ASN A 82 -11.29 -0.64 -1.25
N LEU A 83 -12.26 -1.34 -0.66
CA LEU A 83 -12.22 -2.80 -0.49
C LEU A 83 -12.20 -3.51 -1.84
N LEU A 84 -13.11 -3.16 -2.74
CA LEU A 84 -13.14 -3.71 -4.11
C LEU A 84 -11.83 -3.45 -4.84
N MET A 85 -11.26 -2.25 -4.70
CA MET A 85 -9.98 -1.91 -5.32
C MET A 85 -8.83 -2.75 -4.77
N ASN A 86 -8.76 -2.97 -3.45
CA ASN A 86 -7.75 -3.84 -2.84
C ASN A 86 -7.92 -5.30 -3.28
N ILE A 87 -9.15 -5.82 -3.31
CA ILE A 87 -9.44 -7.18 -3.79
C ILE A 87 -9.01 -7.32 -5.26
N GLY A 88 -9.31 -6.32 -6.09
CA GLY A 88 -8.90 -6.27 -7.49
C GLY A 88 -7.38 -6.28 -7.67
N TYR A 89 -6.64 -5.54 -6.84
CA TYR A 89 -5.18 -5.56 -6.89
C TYR A 89 -4.56 -6.87 -6.41
N VAL A 90 -5.09 -7.45 -5.33
CA VAL A 90 -4.65 -8.76 -4.86
C VAL A 90 -4.93 -9.82 -5.92
N GLY A 91 -6.11 -9.78 -6.53
CA GLY A 91 -6.51 -10.67 -7.61
C GLY A 91 -5.61 -10.52 -8.85
N SER A 92 -5.27 -9.31 -9.26
CA SER A 92 -4.38 -9.09 -10.41
C SER A 92 -2.93 -9.51 -10.11
N PHE A 93 -2.47 -9.35 -8.87
CA PHE A 93 -1.16 -9.83 -8.44
C PHE A 93 -1.10 -11.37 -8.41
N TRP A 94 -2.19 -12.00 -7.94
CA TRP A 94 -2.36 -13.45 -7.96
C TRP A 94 -2.35 -14.02 -9.38
N THR A 95 -3.12 -13.42 -10.31
CA THR A 95 -3.12 -13.88 -11.70
C THR A 95 -1.80 -13.64 -12.40
N ALA A 96 -1.10 -12.53 -12.11
CA ALA A 96 0.25 -12.29 -12.59
C ALA A 96 1.25 -13.34 -12.05
N LEU A 97 1.10 -13.80 -10.80
CA LEU A 97 1.93 -14.86 -10.24
C LEU A 97 1.69 -16.19 -10.97
N MET A 98 0.43 -16.57 -11.15
CA MET A 98 0.06 -17.80 -11.88
C MET A 98 0.55 -17.76 -13.33
N ALA A 99 0.43 -16.62 -14.00
CA ALA A 99 0.89 -16.44 -15.39
C ALA A 99 2.40 -16.59 -15.54
N MET A 100 3.17 -16.21 -14.51
CA MET A 100 4.63 -16.39 -14.47
C MET A 100 5.06 -17.79 -13.99
N GLY A 101 4.12 -18.70 -13.75
CA GLY A 101 4.40 -20.08 -13.32
C GLY A 101 4.62 -20.25 -11.81
N GLY A 102 4.31 -19.24 -10.99
CA GLY A 102 4.35 -19.34 -9.54
C GLY A 102 3.05 -19.91 -8.96
N SER A 103 3.15 -20.78 -7.96
CA SER A 103 2.00 -21.30 -7.22
C SER A 103 2.12 -20.99 -5.72
N LEU A 104 1.21 -20.19 -5.20
CA LEU A 104 1.00 -19.98 -3.77
C LEU A 104 -0.48 -20.17 -3.45
N ASN A 105 -0.88 -20.09 -2.18
CA ASN A 105 -2.29 -20.02 -1.76
C ASN A 105 -2.79 -18.57 -1.76
N PHE A 106 -4.08 -18.34 -2.06
CA PHE A 106 -4.64 -16.99 -2.23
C PHE A 106 -4.43 -16.12 -1.00
N SER A 107 -4.58 -16.73 0.18
CA SER A 107 -4.31 -16.09 1.48
C SER A 107 -2.86 -15.63 1.61
N THR A 108 -1.89 -16.48 1.23
CA THR A 108 -0.46 -16.14 1.30
C THR A 108 -0.12 -14.97 0.39
N VAL A 109 -0.62 -14.96 -0.86
CA VAL A 109 -0.38 -13.86 -1.80
C VAL A 109 -1.06 -12.57 -1.36
N SER A 110 -2.25 -12.66 -0.76
CA SER A 110 -2.95 -11.52 -0.18
C SER A 110 -2.13 -10.88 0.94
N ILE A 111 -1.60 -11.68 1.87
CA ILE A 111 -0.77 -11.19 2.98
C ILE A 111 0.52 -10.58 2.44
N THR A 112 1.18 -11.26 1.50
CA THR A 112 2.40 -10.77 0.86
C THR A 112 2.18 -9.43 0.17
N TYR A 113 1.12 -9.31 -0.64
CA TYR A 113 0.76 -8.08 -1.33
C TYR A 113 0.43 -6.95 -0.34
N LEU A 114 -0.43 -7.21 0.64
CA LEU A 114 -0.85 -6.19 1.60
C LEU A 114 0.33 -5.72 2.46
N THR A 115 1.23 -6.62 2.84
CA THR A 115 2.44 -6.30 3.61
C THR A 115 3.40 -5.47 2.76
N ALA A 116 3.67 -5.89 1.53
CA ALA A 116 4.53 -5.15 0.60
C ALA A 116 3.96 -3.76 0.26
N ASN A 117 2.65 -3.65 0.04
CA ASN A 117 1.98 -2.39 -0.22
C ASN A 117 1.99 -1.46 1.01
N ALA A 118 1.79 -2.02 2.21
CA ALA A 118 1.92 -1.26 3.45
C ALA A 118 3.36 -0.75 3.63
N ALA A 119 4.37 -1.61 3.45
CA ALA A 119 5.78 -1.23 3.53
C ALA A 119 6.14 -0.15 2.49
N GLY A 120 5.71 -0.32 1.24
CA GLY A 120 5.95 0.63 0.15
C GLY A 120 5.28 1.99 0.38
N SER A 121 4.16 2.05 1.11
CA SER A 121 3.46 3.31 1.40
C SER A 121 4.23 4.27 2.32
N PHE A 122 5.19 3.76 3.10
CA PHE A 122 6.01 4.57 3.99
C PHE A 122 7.18 5.27 3.29
N ILE A 123 7.48 4.91 2.04
CA ILE A 123 8.60 5.49 1.29
C ILE A 123 8.04 6.53 0.31
N PRO A 124 8.35 7.82 0.50
CA PRO A 124 7.85 8.90 -0.36
C PRO A 124 8.63 8.95 -1.68
N SER A 125 8.42 7.95 -2.54
CA SER A 125 8.99 7.92 -3.90
C SER A 125 7.95 8.34 -4.95
N PRO A 126 8.24 9.31 -5.84
CA PRO A 126 7.34 9.68 -6.94
C PRO A 126 7.00 8.46 -7.80
N GLY A 127 5.71 8.13 -7.92
CA GLY A 127 5.24 6.95 -8.68
C GLY A 127 5.56 5.58 -8.05
N GLY A 128 6.25 5.55 -6.90
CA GLY A 128 6.64 4.31 -6.24
C GLY A 128 7.71 3.50 -6.97
N ILE A 129 8.30 4.01 -8.05
CA ILE A 129 9.13 3.24 -8.99
C ILE A 129 10.38 2.72 -8.28
N GLY A 130 10.66 1.43 -8.46
CA GLY A 130 11.74 0.69 -7.79
C GLY A 130 11.34 0.22 -6.38
N THR A 131 10.68 1.06 -5.61
CA THR A 131 10.34 0.76 -4.21
C THR A 131 9.26 -0.32 -4.09
N VAL A 132 8.16 -0.18 -4.84
CA VAL A 132 7.06 -1.16 -4.75
C VAL A 132 7.44 -2.46 -5.44
N GLU A 133 8.21 -2.42 -6.55
CA GLU A 133 8.77 -3.62 -7.18
C GLU A 133 9.63 -4.39 -6.17
N THR A 134 10.56 -3.71 -5.50
CA THR A 134 11.42 -4.34 -4.49
C THR A 134 10.59 -4.91 -3.35
N ALA A 135 9.56 -4.20 -2.87
CA ALA A 135 8.68 -4.69 -1.81
C ALA A 135 7.87 -5.93 -2.25
N LEU A 136 7.30 -5.93 -3.46
CA LEU A 136 6.54 -7.06 -3.99
C LEU A 136 7.43 -8.27 -4.26
N THR A 137 8.59 -8.06 -4.89
CA THR A 137 9.56 -9.12 -5.20
C THR A 137 10.13 -9.74 -3.92
N SER A 138 10.52 -8.91 -2.95
CA SER A 138 11.01 -9.42 -1.66
C SER A 138 9.92 -10.19 -0.92
N GLY A 139 8.68 -9.67 -0.90
CA GLY A 139 7.54 -10.37 -0.32
C GLY A 139 7.30 -11.76 -0.94
N LEU A 140 7.35 -11.88 -2.26
CA LEU A 140 7.19 -13.17 -2.95
C LEU A 140 8.38 -14.11 -2.71
N THR A 141 9.60 -13.58 -2.70
CA THR A 141 10.82 -14.36 -2.44
C THR A 141 10.79 -14.95 -1.03
N VAL A 142 10.38 -14.14 -0.05
CA VAL A 142 10.18 -14.57 1.34
C VAL A 142 9.06 -15.60 1.48
N ALA A 143 8.04 -15.52 0.63
CA ALA A 143 6.97 -16.52 0.55
C ALA A 143 7.37 -17.81 -0.19
N GLY A 144 8.64 -17.95 -0.62
CA GLY A 144 9.18 -19.17 -1.24
C GLY A 144 9.15 -19.21 -2.76
N ILE A 145 8.82 -18.10 -3.44
CA ILE A 145 8.90 -18.00 -4.90
C ILE A 145 10.33 -17.69 -5.35
N SER A 146 10.77 -18.29 -6.47
CA SER A 146 12.10 -17.99 -7.02
C SER A 146 12.21 -16.52 -7.42
N SER A 147 13.40 -15.92 -7.23
CA SER A 147 13.60 -14.50 -7.50
C SER A 147 13.28 -14.11 -8.94
N SER A 148 13.58 -14.97 -9.92
CA SER A 148 13.25 -14.74 -11.33
C SER A 148 11.73 -14.60 -11.56
N VAL A 149 10.94 -15.50 -10.96
CA VAL A 149 9.46 -15.44 -11.05
C VAL A 149 8.94 -14.25 -10.27
N ALA A 150 9.47 -13.98 -9.07
CA ALA A 150 9.04 -12.86 -8.22
C ALA A 150 9.27 -11.49 -8.87
N ILE A 151 10.40 -11.29 -9.55
CA ILE A 151 10.70 -10.05 -10.29
C ILE A 151 9.73 -9.93 -11.47
N ALA A 152 9.59 -10.99 -12.26
CA ALA A 152 8.73 -10.96 -13.43
C ALA A 152 7.24 -10.74 -13.07
N THR A 153 6.75 -11.36 -11.99
CA THR A 153 5.40 -11.13 -11.46
C THR A 153 5.22 -9.68 -11.02
N ALA A 154 6.17 -9.11 -10.28
CA ALA A 154 6.10 -7.72 -9.83
C ALA A 154 6.07 -6.74 -11.03
N LEU A 155 6.90 -6.99 -12.06
CA LEU A 155 6.93 -6.18 -13.27
C LEU A 155 5.65 -6.32 -14.09
N LEU A 156 5.13 -7.54 -14.28
CA LEU A 156 3.87 -7.78 -14.98
C LEU A 156 2.69 -7.10 -14.26
N TYR A 157 2.64 -7.23 -12.94
CA TYR A 157 1.64 -6.55 -12.12
C TYR A 157 1.72 -5.02 -12.31
N ARG A 158 2.93 -4.44 -12.31
CA ARG A 158 3.13 -3.00 -12.54
C ARG A 158 2.80 -2.57 -13.96
N LEU A 159 3.09 -3.41 -14.95
CA LEU A 159 2.74 -3.17 -16.34
C LEU A 159 1.24 -2.96 -16.49
N VAL A 160 0.44 -3.79 -15.82
CA VAL A 160 -1.03 -3.69 -15.88
C VAL A 160 -1.56 -2.57 -14.98
N THR A 161 -1.09 -2.47 -13.75
CA THR A 161 -1.69 -1.59 -12.73
C THR A 161 -1.20 -0.15 -12.75
N PHE A 162 0.04 0.07 -13.19
CA PHE A 162 0.65 1.38 -13.25
C PHE A 162 0.80 1.86 -14.70
N TYR A 163 1.57 1.13 -15.51
CA TYR A 163 1.86 1.57 -16.88
C TYR A 163 0.64 1.48 -17.80
N GLY A 164 -0.21 0.47 -17.63
CA GLY A 164 -1.42 0.27 -18.41
C GLY A 164 -2.44 1.40 -18.27
N ARG A 165 -2.42 2.14 -17.15
CA ARG A 165 -3.32 3.28 -16.91
C ARG A 165 -2.90 4.56 -17.64
N ILE A 166 -1.61 4.69 -17.93
CA ILE A 166 -1.04 5.86 -18.60
C ILE A 166 -1.69 6.14 -19.96
N PRO A 167 -1.82 5.17 -20.89
CA PRO A 167 -2.45 5.42 -22.19
C PRO A 167 -3.93 5.80 -22.07
N PHE A 168 -4.68 5.25 -21.11
CA PHE A 168 -6.07 5.64 -20.88
C PHE A 168 -6.18 7.09 -20.40
N GLY A 169 -5.30 7.50 -19.49
CA GLY A 169 -5.23 8.89 -19.04
C GLY A 169 -4.88 9.85 -20.19
N TRP A 170 -3.91 9.48 -21.03
CA TRP A 170 -3.53 10.27 -22.20
C TRP A 170 -4.66 10.39 -23.24
N LEU A 171 -5.37 9.30 -23.52
CA LEU A 171 -6.53 9.32 -24.42
C LEU A 171 -7.65 10.21 -23.90
N ALA A 172 -7.92 10.17 -22.59
CA ALA A 172 -8.91 11.04 -21.95
C ALA A 172 -8.52 12.52 -22.07
N MET A 173 -7.24 12.86 -21.83
CA MET A 173 -6.73 14.22 -22.00
C MET A 173 -6.91 14.70 -23.44
N LYS A 174 -6.50 13.88 -24.43
CA LYS A 174 -6.64 14.21 -25.85
C LYS A 174 -8.10 14.38 -26.27
N TYR A 175 -9.01 13.63 -25.66
CA TYR A 175 -10.45 13.79 -25.90
C TYR A 175 -10.99 15.11 -25.34
N MET A 176 -10.54 15.50 -24.15
CA MET A 176 -10.93 16.76 -23.51
C MET A 176 -10.33 17.98 -24.21
N GLU A 177 -9.08 17.90 -24.67
CA GLU A 177 -8.41 18.92 -25.50
C GLU A 177 -9.16 19.12 -26.82
N LYS A 178 -9.60 18.04 -27.47
CA LYS A 178 -10.46 18.11 -28.67
C LYS A 178 -11.83 18.75 -28.43
N LYS A 179 -12.25 18.91 -27.17
CA LYS A 179 -13.55 19.46 -26.78
C LYS A 179 -13.43 20.84 -26.11
N ASP A 180 -12.26 21.48 -26.14
CA ASP A 180 -11.98 22.76 -25.46
C ASP A 180 -12.38 22.76 -23.96
N MET A 181 -12.26 21.61 -23.31
CA MET A 181 -12.55 21.48 -21.86
C MET A 181 -11.32 21.76 -20.98
N ILE A 182 -10.14 21.86 -21.60
CA ILE A 182 -8.82 22.19 -21.04
C ILE A 182 -7.99 22.88 -22.10
#